data_AF-A0A7C4YGK1-F1
#
_entry.id   AF-A0A7C4YGK1-F1
#
_cell.length_a   1.000
_cell.length_b   1.000
_cell.length_c   1.000
_cell.angle_alpha   90.00
_cell.angle_beta   90.00
_cell.angle_gamma   90.00
#
_symmetry.space_group_name_H-M   'P 1'
#
loop_
_entity.id
_entity.type
_entity.pdbx_description
1 polymer ?
#
loop_
_entity_poly.entity_id
_entity_poly.type
_entity_poly.pdbx_seq_one_letter_code
_entity_poly.pdbx_strand_id
1 'polypeptide(L)'
;MITGSAMSFVLMTGSIDLSVEGVVGLSGVIASFLVKNLSNSNDFGYFALVVCLGVGLLFGLLNGAIFSKLRIPSFMTTLGIGYITNGIGVLLTKGNPVVISDWGFRQLGVGRIGFVPNTFIIGSLLLVIMWFVHERTFFGRYILAIGGDEAIARDLGIKVERIKVGVFGLAGALYGIVGALLTAKLGSGDITAPRGFTFDSIAASVLGGVAITGGIGSVPKALIGALILTILRNGMILMGISPYVQQGVIGAILIFTVALTLDRAKIPVLK
;
A
#
# COMPACT_ATOMS: atom_id res chain seq x y z
N MET A 1 4.55 -2.66 -6.98
CA MET A 1 5.76 -1.86 -6.64
C MET A 1 5.46 -0.81 -5.57
N ILE A 2 4.55 0.16 -5.82
CA ILE A 2 4.27 1.25 -4.87
C ILE A 2 3.70 0.72 -3.55
N THR A 3 2.65 -0.09 -3.60
CA THR A 3 1.98 -0.62 -2.40
C THR A 3 2.89 -1.55 -1.58
N GLY A 4 3.71 -2.38 -2.24
CA GLY A 4 4.74 -3.18 -1.56
C GLY A 4 5.79 -2.31 -0.88
N SER A 5 6.22 -1.21 -1.50
CA SER A 5 7.17 -0.30 -0.87
C SER A 5 6.55 0.44 0.32
N ALA A 6 5.29 0.87 0.21
CA ALA A 6 4.53 1.43 1.32
C ALA A 6 4.38 0.43 2.49
N MET A 7 3.98 -0.81 2.18
CA MET A 7 3.86 -1.90 3.15
C MET A 7 5.20 -2.20 3.83
N SER A 8 6.31 -2.11 3.10
CA SER A 8 7.64 -2.35 3.67
C SER A 8 7.96 -1.41 4.83
N PHE A 9 7.58 -0.13 4.77
CA PHE A 9 7.75 0.79 5.90
C PHE A 9 6.99 0.32 7.14
N VAL A 10 5.76 -0.18 6.96
CA VAL A 10 4.94 -0.69 8.05
C VAL A 10 5.55 -1.97 8.64
N LEU A 11 5.93 -2.93 7.80
CA LEU A 11 6.55 -4.18 8.23
C LEU A 11 7.86 -3.94 8.96
N MET A 12 8.69 -2.99 8.51
CA MET A 12 9.95 -2.65 9.17
C MET A 12 9.76 -2.13 10.60
N THR A 13 8.58 -1.61 10.96
CA THR A 13 8.24 -1.25 12.36
C THR A 13 7.71 -2.42 13.20
N GLY A 14 7.64 -3.64 12.66
CA GLY A 14 7.02 -4.79 13.32
C GLY A 14 5.48 -4.75 13.31
N SER A 15 4.89 -4.03 12.35
CA SER A 15 3.43 -3.88 12.22
C SER A 15 2.94 -4.39 10.86
N ILE A 16 1.64 -4.66 10.75
CA ILE A 16 1.01 -5.10 9.48
C ILE A 16 -0.15 -4.17 9.16
N ASP A 17 -0.26 -3.75 7.91
CA ASP A 17 -1.37 -2.92 7.42
C ASP A 17 -2.31 -3.72 6.50
N LEU A 18 -3.50 -4.03 7.01
CA LEU A 18 -4.54 -4.72 6.25
C LEU A 18 -5.53 -3.77 5.57
N SER A 19 -5.35 -2.46 5.70
CA SER A 19 -6.27 -1.45 5.16
C SER A 19 -6.05 -1.12 3.68
N VAL A 20 -4.99 -1.66 3.06
CA VAL A 20 -4.54 -1.30 1.70
C VAL A 20 -5.70 -1.32 0.70
N GLU A 21 -6.45 -2.42 0.63
CA GLU A 21 -7.56 -2.57 -0.32
C GLU A 21 -8.65 -1.52 -0.12
N GLY A 22 -9.05 -1.29 1.12
CA GLY A 22 -10.09 -0.31 1.46
C GLY A 22 -9.67 1.12 1.14
N VAL A 23 -8.44 1.51 1.51
CA VAL A 23 -7.93 2.87 1.27
C VAL A 23 -7.69 3.13 -0.22
N VAL A 24 -7.09 2.18 -0.95
CA VAL A 24 -6.90 2.26 -2.41
C VAL A 24 -8.27 2.35 -3.10
N GLY A 25 -9.22 1.51 -2.71
CA GLY A 25 -10.55 1.47 -3.32
C GLY A 25 -11.34 2.75 -3.09
N LEU A 26 -11.40 3.22 -1.84
CA LEU A 26 -12.07 4.49 -1.51
C LEU A 26 -11.41 5.67 -2.23
N SER A 27 -10.09 5.71 -2.29
CA SER A 27 -9.37 6.78 -3.00
C SER A 27 -9.66 6.75 -4.51
N GLY A 28 -9.77 5.56 -5.10
CA GLY A 28 -10.16 5.38 -6.50
C GLY A 28 -11.60 5.83 -6.79
N VAL A 29 -12.53 5.53 -5.88
CA VAL A 29 -13.93 6.01 -5.95
C VAL A 29 -13.97 7.53 -5.84
N ILE A 30 -13.25 8.13 -4.88
CA ILE A 30 -13.20 9.58 -4.72
C ILE A 30 -12.60 10.23 -5.97
N ALA A 31 -11.51 9.69 -6.52
CA ALA A 31 -10.95 10.17 -7.78
C ALA A 31 -12.00 10.20 -8.90
N SER A 32 -12.76 9.10 -9.05
CA SER A 32 -13.77 8.98 -10.10
C SER A 32 -14.93 9.97 -9.99
N PHE A 33 -15.28 10.38 -8.77
CA PHE A 33 -16.31 11.41 -8.55
C PHE A 33 -15.79 12.83 -8.73
N LEU A 34 -14.47 13.06 -8.70
CA LEU A 34 -13.86 14.38 -8.81
C LEU A 34 -13.46 14.75 -10.24
N VAL A 35 -12.96 13.79 -11.01
CA VAL A 35 -12.62 14.00 -12.43
C VAL A 35 -13.87 13.98 -13.30
N LYS A 36 -13.77 14.42 -14.56
CA LYS A 36 -14.89 14.32 -15.51
C LYS A 36 -15.43 12.89 -15.57
N ASN A 37 -16.71 12.73 -15.27
CA ASN A 37 -17.38 11.44 -15.15
C ASN A 37 -18.83 11.49 -15.66
N LEU A 38 -19.52 10.35 -15.62
CA LEU A 38 -20.92 10.23 -16.09
C LEU A 38 -21.96 10.36 -14.97
N SER A 39 -21.53 10.48 -13.71
CA SER A 39 -22.40 10.47 -12.53
C SER A 39 -22.69 11.85 -11.95
N ASN A 40 -21.83 12.85 -12.21
CA ASN A 40 -22.01 14.23 -11.77
C ASN A 40 -21.31 15.22 -12.73
N SER A 41 -21.36 16.52 -12.40
CA SER A 41 -20.79 17.60 -13.22
C SER A 41 -19.37 18.02 -12.81
N ASN A 42 -18.68 17.25 -11.97
CA ASN A 42 -17.32 17.60 -11.52
C ASN A 42 -16.29 17.38 -12.63
N ASP A 43 -15.29 18.25 -12.69
CA ASP A 43 -14.15 18.16 -13.60
C ASP A 43 -12.90 18.79 -12.98
N PHE A 44 -12.47 18.26 -11.84
CA PHE A 44 -11.30 18.77 -11.11
C PHE A 44 -9.96 18.25 -11.68
N GLY A 45 -10.00 17.39 -12.70
CA GLY A 45 -8.81 16.84 -13.38
C GLY A 45 -7.73 16.33 -12.43
N TYR A 46 -6.49 16.79 -12.61
CA TYR A 46 -5.34 16.35 -11.81
C TYR A 46 -5.42 16.70 -10.32
N PHE A 47 -6.28 17.64 -9.90
CA PHE A 47 -6.46 17.95 -8.48
C PHE A 47 -7.00 16.74 -7.69
N ALA A 48 -7.68 15.80 -8.36
CA ALA A 48 -8.09 14.53 -7.76
C ALA A 48 -6.92 13.77 -7.12
N LEU A 49 -5.69 13.85 -7.67
CA LEU A 49 -4.51 13.20 -7.08
C LEU A 49 -4.17 13.75 -5.69
N VAL A 50 -4.29 15.06 -5.51
CA VAL A 50 -4.01 15.73 -4.23
C VAL A 50 -5.05 15.33 -3.20
N VAL A 51 -6.32 15.26 -3.59
CA VAL A 51 -7.40 14.80 -2.71
C VAL A 51 -7.20 13.33 -2.33
N CYS A 52 -6.86 12.45 -3.28
CA CYS A 52 -6.60 11.04 -2.99
C CYS A 52 -5.40 10.85 -2.08
N LEU A 53 -4.31 11.61 -2.27
CA LEU A 53 -3.19 11.64 -1.33
C LEU A 53 -3.67 12.04 0.07
N GLY A 54 -4.50 13.07 0.19
CA GLY A 54 -5.07 13.54 1.45
C GLY A 54 -5.96 12.51 2.14
N VAL A 55 -6.84 11.84 1.40
CA VAL A 55 -7.70 10.75 1.91
C VAL A 55 -6.84 9.59 2.42
N GLY A 56 -5.87 9.18 1.62
CA GLY A 56 -4.94 8.13 2.01
C GLY A 56 -4.16 8.49 3.27
N LEU A 57 -3.60 9.70 3.32
CA LEU A 57 -2.89 10.23 4.48
C LEU A 57 -3.79 10.26 5.72
N LEU A 58 -5.03 10.70 5.60
CA LEU A 58 -5.99 10.75 6.70
C LEU A 58 -6.20 9.36 7.32
N PHE A 59 -6.55 8.36 6.51
CA PHE A 59 -6.80 7.01 7.02
C PHE A 59 -5.51 6.32 7.50
N GLY A 60 -4.37 6.63 6.89
CA GLY A 60 -3.07 6.21 7.39
C GLY A 60 -2.75 6.80 8.77
N LEU A 61 -2.96 8.10 8.96
CA LEU A 61 -2.76 8.74 10.26
C LEU A 61 -3.73 8.20 11.32
N LEU A 62 -4.98 7.92 10.96
CA LEU A 62 -5.94 7.28 11.84
C LEU A 62 -5.49 5.88 12.26
N ASN A 63 -5.04 5.05 11.32
CA ASN A 63 -4.46 3.73 11.61
C ASN A 63 -3.32 3.85 12.61
N GLY A 64 -2.34 4.69 12.31
CA GLY A 64 -1.17 4.88 13.16
C GLY A 64 -1.52 5.47 14.53
N ALA A 65 -2.49 6.39 14.61
CA ALA A 65 -2.91 7.01 15.86
C ALA A 65 -3.67 6.03 16.76
N ILE A 66 -4.60 5.25 16.21
CA ILE A 66 -5.36 4.23 16.94
C ILE A 66 -4.39 3.14 17.43
N PHE A 67 -3.57 2.59 16.54
CA PHE A 67 -2.57 1.57 16.86
C PHE A 67 -1.63 2.04 17.99
N SER A 68 -0.99 3.19 17.82
CA SER A 68 0.06 3.65 18.74
C SER A 68 -0.47 4.23 20.04
N LYS A 69 -1.59 4.97 20.03
CA LYS A 69 -2.12 5.63 21.24
C LYS A 69 -3.06 4.75 22.03
N LEU A 70 -3.92 3.97 21.36
CA LEU A 70 -4.87 3.08 22.02
C LEU A 70 -4.30 1.70 22.31
N ARG A 71 -3.05 1.42 21.85
CA ARG A 71 -2.33 0.16 22.07
C ARG A 71 -3.10 -1.07 21.58
N ILE A 72 -3.91 -0.90 20.53
CA ILE A 72 -4.62 -1.97 19.82
C ILE A 72 -3.65 -2.59 18.81
N PRO A 73 -3.59 -3.91 18.60
CA PRO A 73 -2.75 -4.51 17.56
C PRO A 73 -3.00 -3.91 16.16
N SER A 74 -1.93 -3.62 15.41
CA SER A 74 -2.01 -2.92 14.12
C SER A 74 -2.87 -3.64 13.09
N PHE A 75 -2.80 -4.97 13.02
CA PHE A 75 -3.60 -5.75 12.09
C PHE A 75 -5.12 -5.60 12.36
N MET A 76 -5.54 -5.51 13.62
CA MET A 76 -6.97 -5.32 13.97
C MET A 76 -7.43 -3.92 13.60
N THR A 77 -6.64 -2.90 13.94
CA THR A 77 -6.94 -1.52 13.60
C THR A 77 -7.07 -1.34 12.09
N THR A 78 -6.09 -1.85 11.34
CA THR A 78 -6.02 -1.66 9.88
C THR A 78 -7.05 -2.48 9.14
N LEU A 79 -7.39 -3.69 9.61
CA LEU A 79 -8.52 -4.46 9.09
C LEU A 79 -9.84 -3.68 9.29
N GLY A 80 -10.05 -3.11 10.48
CA GLY A 80 -11.21 -2.28 10.78
C GLY A 80 -11.30 -1.04 9.88
N ILE A 81 -10.21 -0.30 9.70
CA ILE A 81 -10.18 0.84 8.77
C ILE A 81 -10.41 0.39 7.32
N GLY A 82 -9.89 -0.77 6.92
CA GLY A 82 -10.16 -1.37 5.61
C GLY A 82 -11.65 -1.58 5.36
N TYR A 83 -12.38 -2.12 6.34
CA TYR A 83 -13.83 -2.29 6.25
C TYR A 83 -14.60 -0.97 6.30
N ILE A 84 -14.17 -0.01 7.13
CA ILE A 84 -14.79 1.33 7.19
C ILE A 84 -14.66 2.03 5.82
N THR A 85 -13.46 2.06 5.26
CA THR A 85 -13.20 2.69 3.96
C THR A 85 -13.94 1.99 2.82
N ASN A 86 -14.01 0.65 2.86
CA ASN A 86 -14.84 -0.13 1.94
C ASN A 86 -16.33 0.24 2.04
N GLY A 87 -16.88 0.29 3.26
CA GLY A 87 -18.28 0.65 3.50
C GLY A 87 -18.62 2.06 3.04
N ILE A 88 -17.74 3.03 3.30
CA ILE A 88 -17.90 4.40 2.78
C ILE A 88 -17.90 4.39 1.24
N GLY A 89 -16.96 3.66 0.62
CA GLY A 89 -16.89 3.54 -0.84
C GLY A 89 -18.16 2.93 -1.45
N VAL A 90 -18.70 1.87 -0.84
CA VAL A 90 -19.97 1.24 -1.26
C VAL A 90 -21.14 2.22 -1.11
N LEU A 91 -21.19 2.98 -0.01
CA LEU A 91 -22.24 3.98 0.22
C LEU A 91 -22.21 5.09 -0.84
N LEU A 92 -21.03 5.59 -1.18
CA LEU A 92 -20.86 6.63 -2.20
C LEU A 92 -21.25 6.13 -3.60
N THR A 93 -20.86 4.91 -3.94
CA THR A 93 -21.10 4.31 -5.26
C THR A 93 -22.48 3.67 -5.40
N LYS A 94 -23.20 3.48 -4.29
CA LYS A 94 -24.41 2.63 -4.23
C LYS A 94 -24.17 1.24 -4.83
N GLY A 95 -22.94 0.72 -4.66
CA GLY A 95 -22.50 -0.57 -5.19
C GLY A 95 -22.16 -0.59 -6.69
N ASN A 96 -22.26 0.52 -7.43
CA ASN A 96 -22.00 0.56 -8.87
C ASN A 96 -20.72 1.35 -9.21
N PRO A 97 -19.84 0.83 -10.07
CA PRO A 97 -18.65 1.56 -10.51
C PRO A 97 -18.97 2.91 -11.14
N VAL A 98 -18.16 3.93 -10.85
CA VAL A 98 -18.30 5.27 -11.43
C VAL A 98 -17.37 5.40 -12.62
N VAL A 99 -17.92 5.47 -13.82
CA VAL A 99 -17.16 5.55 -15.07
C VAL A 99 -16.67 6.97 -15.31
N ILE A 100 -15.37 7.11 -15.61
CA ILE A 100 -14.74 8.39 -15.91
C ILE A 100 -14.63 8.63 -17.41
N SER A 101 -14.85 9.87 -17.84
CA SER A 101 -14.74 10.32 -19.23
C SER A 101 -13.59 11.32 -19.44
N ASP A 102 -12.84 11.64 -18.37
CA ASP A 102 -11.64 12.48 -18.41
C ASP A 102 -10.46 11.77 -19.08
N TRP A 103 -10.22 12.08 -20.36
CA TRP A 103 -9.08 11.52 -21.09
C TRP A 103 -7.72 12.00 -20.55
N GLY A 104 -7.64 13.24 -20.07
CA GLY A 104 -6.40 13.81 -19.53
C GLY A 104 -5.97 13.10 -18.25
N PHE A 105 -6.91 12.81 -17.35
CA PHE A 105 -6.64 12.01 -16.16
C PHE A 105 -6.30 10.55 -16.51
N ARG A 106 -7.01 9.95 -17.48
CA ARG A 106 -6.72 8.58 -17.93
C ARG A 106 -5.30 8.41 -18.47
N GLN A 107 -4.69 9.46 -19.03
CA GLN A 107 -3.28 9.41 -19.46
C GLN A 107 -2.32 9.02 -18.32
N LEU A 108 -2.65 9.25 -17.04
CA LEU A 108 -1.82 8.80 -15.93
C LEU A 108 -1.72 7.26 -15.83
N GLY A 109 -2.80 6.56 -16.20
CA GLY A 109 -2.92 5.11 -16.11
C GLY A 109 -2.63 4.36 -17.41
N VAL A 110 -3.00 4.93 -18.56
CA VAL A 110 -2.84 4.26 -19.87
C VAL A 110 -1.88 4.97 -20.83
N GLY A 111 -1.49 6.20 -20.53
CA GLY A 111 -0.60 7.00 -21.37
C GLY A 111 0.84 6.50 -21.35
N ARG A 112 1.62 6.96 -22.34
CA ARG A 112 3.04 6.63 -22.51
C ARG A 112 3.82 7.85 -22.96
N ILE A 113 5.07 7.97 -22.51
CA ILE A 113 6.06 8.91 -23.05
C ILE A 113 7.08 8.07 -23.84
N GLY A 114 7.03 8.17 -25.17
CA GLY A 114 7.76 7.25 -26.04
C GLY A 114 7.32 5.80 -25.81
N PHE A 115 8.26 4.92 -25.46
CA PHE A 115 7.98 3.51 -25.16
C PHE A 115 7.67 3.23 -23.68
N VAL A 116 7.81 4.21 -22.79
CA VAL A 116 7.70 4.01 -21.35
C VAL A 116 6.28 4.34 -20.86
N PRO A 117 5.58 3.42 -20.18
CA PRO A 117 4.27 3.70 -19.59
C PRO A 117 4.33 4.76 -18.48
N ASN A 118 3.35 5.66 -18.45
CA ASN A 118 3.29 6.74 -17.44
C ASN A 118 3.23 6.18 -16.02
N THR A 119 2.52 5.06 -15.80
CA THR A 119 2.45 4.39 -14.50
C THR A 119 3.83 3.90 -14.02
N PHE A 120 4.73 3.50 -14.94
CA PHE A 120 6.09 3.12 -14.60
C PHE A 120 6.93 4.33 -14.20
N ILE A 121 6.78 5.46 -14.90
CA ILE A 121 7.47 6.72 -14.59
C ILE A 121 7.05 7.22 -13.20
N ILE A 122 5.74 7.32 -12.96
CA ILE A 122 5.18 7.76 -11.67
C ILE A 122 5.60 6.79 -10.55
N GLY A 123 5.51 5.48 -10.79
CA GLY A 123 5.95 4.48 -9.83
C GLY A 123 7.44 4.59 -9.50
N SER A 124 8.29 4.80 -10.50
CA SER A 124 9.74 4.98 -10.32
C SER A 124 10.07 6.25 -9.54
N LEU A 125 9.39 7.36 -9.83
CA LEU A 125 9.54 8.61 -9.09
C LEU A 125 9.19 8.42 -7.61
N LEU A 126 8.04 7.80 -7.32
CA LEU A 126 7.62 7.53 -5.94
C LEU A 126 8.58 6.57 -5.24
N LEU A 127 9.13 5.58 -5.95
CA LEU A 127 10.17 4.68 -5.42
C LEU A 127 11.44 5.42 -5.03
N VAL A 128 11.90 6.36 -5.86
CA VAL A 128 13.08 7.18 -5.54
C VAL A 128 12.81 8.03 -4.30
N ILE A 129 11.61 8.63 -4.19
CA ILE A 129 11.21 9.40 -3.00
C ILE A 129 11.19 8.49 -1.75
N MET A 130 10.57 7.32 -1.85
CA MET A 130 10.52 6.35 -0.75
C MET A 130 11.91 5.88 -0.34
N TRP A 131 12.77 5.54 -1.30
CA TRP A 131 14.15 5.16 -1.04
C TRP A 131 14.92 6.29 -0.35
N PHE A 132 14.77 7.53 -0.81
CA PHE A 132 15.40 8.68 -0.17
C PHE A 132 14.93 8.87 1.27
N VAL A 133 13.61 8.81 1.50
CA VAL A 133 13.03 8.90 2.86
C VAL A 133 13.57 7.79 3.76
N HIS A 134 13.67 6.55 3.27
CA HIS A 134 14.19 5.43 4.03
C HIS A 134 15.69 5.56 4.33
N GLU A 135 16.51 5.78 3.30
CA GLU A 135 17.96 5.61 3.40
C GLU A 135 18.68 6.88 3.85
N ARG A 136 18.12 8.05 3.52
CA ARG A 136 18.81 9.34 3.67
C ARG A 136 18.25 10.21 4.79
N THR A 137 17.17 9.81 5.46
CA THR A 137 16.58 10.59 6.56
C THR A 137 16.64 9.89 7.90
N PHE A 138 16.51 10.64 9.00
CA PHE A 138 16.38 10.08 10.35
C PHE A 138 15.14 9.20 10.51
N PHE A 139 14.09 9.46 9.71
CA PHE A 139 12.83 8.73 9.78
C PHE A 139 13.03 7.24 9.50
N GLY A 140 13.76 6.86 8.44
CA GLY A 140 14.04 5.46 8.14
C GLY A 140 14.92 4.76 9.19
N ARG A 141 15.93 5.47 9.74
CA ARG A 141 16.74 4.94 10.85
C ARG A 141 15.89 4.63 12.09
N TYR A 142 14.96 5.52 12.44
CA TYR A 142 14.07 5.30 13.57
C TYR A 142 13.09 4.15 13.34
N ILE A 143 12.64 3.94 12.11
CA ILE A 143 11.79 2.79 11.75
C ILE A 143 12.49 1.47 12.05
N LEU A 144 13.74 1.33 11.59
CA LEU A 144 14.54 0.13 11.83
C LEU A 144 14.85 -0.06 13.32
N ALA A 145 15.17 1.01 14.04
CA ALA A 145 15.40 0.95 15.49
C ALA A 145 14.16 0.47 16.25
N ILE A 146 12.98 1.02 15.93
CA ILE A 146 11.70 0.64 16.56
C ILE A 146 11.35 -0.83 16.28
N GLY A 147 11.53 -1.30 15.04
CA GLY A 147 11.26 -2.70 14.72
C GLY A 147 12.33 -3.67 15.24
N GLY A 148 13.52 -3.18 15.59
CA GLY A 148 14.57 -3.97 16.23
C GLY A 148 14.21 -4.29 17.68
N ASP A 149 14.00 -3.24 18.47
CA ASP A 149 13.51 -3.31 19.84
C ASP A 149 12.85 -1.97 20.22
N GLU A 150 11.53 -2.00 20.41
CA GLU A 150 10.74 -0.81 20.71
C GLU A 150 11.06 -0.21 22.10
N ALA A 151 11.41 -1.05 23.08
CA ALA A 151 11.73 -0.59 24.44
C ALA A 151 13.06 0.17 24.41
N ILE A 152 14.10 -0.41 23.78
CA ILE A 152 15.40 0.24 23.61
C ILE A 152 15.26 1.54 22.81
N ALA A 153 14.47 1.55 21.74
CA ALA A 153 14.22 2.77 20.96
C ALA A 153 13.61 3.89 21.82
N ARG A 154 12.70 3.55 22.74
CA ARG A 154 12.08 4.51 23.67
C ARG A 154 13.10 5.02 24.70
N ASP A 155 13.95 4.16 25.22
CA ASP A 155 15.01 4.53 26.17
C ASP A 155 16.06 5.46 25.54
N LEU A 156 16.27 5.35 24.23
CA LEU A 156 17.11 6.25 23.43
C LEU A 156 16.40 7.59 23.07
N GLY A 157 15.22 7.86 23.62
CA GLY A 157 14.49 9.11 23.45
C GLY A 157 13.72 9.24 22.13
N ILE A 158 13.58 8.15 21.35
CA ILE A 158 12.79 8.17 20.11
C ILE A 158 11.30 8.24 20.49
N LYS A 159 10.59 9.20 19.89
CA LYS A 159 9.13 9.34 20.04
C LYS A 159 8.42 8.28 19.20
N VAL A 160 8.46 7.04 19.66
CA VAL A 160 7.98 5.82 18.96
C VAL A 160 6.59 6.03 18.36
N GLU A 161 5.65 6.58 19.13
CA GLU A 161 4.27 6.78 18.70
C GLU A 161 4.17 7.73 17.51
N ARG A 162 4.97 8.80 17.49
CA ARG A 162 5.01 9.76 16.37
C ARG A 162 5.56 9.12 15.11
N ILE A 163 6.59 8.28 15.23
CA ILE A 163 7.17 7.58 14.08
C ILE A 163 6.17 6.57 13.52
N LYS A 164 5.53 5.76 14.37
CA LYS A 164 4.47 4.82 13.95
C LYS A 164 3.32 5.55 13.25
N VAL A 165 2.84 6.67 13.79
CA VAL A 165 1.82 7.51 13.11
C VAL A 165 2.29 7.98 11.74
N GLY A 166 3.52 8.49 11.65
CA GLY A 166 4.09 8.92 10.37
C GLY A 166 4.23 7.80 9.35
N VAL A 167 4.57 6.58 9.79
CA VAL A 167 4.73 5.39 8.94
C VAL A 167 3.41 5.01 8.29
N PHE A 168 2.35 4.86 9.08
CA PHE A 168 1.03 4.57 8.53
C PHE A 168 0.50 5.74 7.69
N GLY A 169 0.76 6.99 8.08
CA GLY A 169 0.41 8.16 7.28
C GLY A 169 1.07 8.17 5.90
N LEU A 170 2.38 7.90 5.82
CA LEU A 170 3.13 7.78 4.58
C LEU A 170 2.60 6.64 3.71
N ALA A 171 2.37 5.46 4.32
CA ALA A 171 1.81 4.31 3.60
C ALA A 171 0.42 4.62 3.05
N GLY A 172 -0.45 5.20 3.87
CA GLY A 172 -1.78 5.65 3.48
C GLY A 172 -1.76 6.64 2.32
N ALA A 173 -0.90 7.67 2.36
CA ALA A 173 -0.76 8.64 1.29
C ALA A 173 -0.42 7.96 -0.06
N LEU A 174 0.47 6.96 -0.04
CA LEU A 174 0.84 6.17 -1.21
C LEU A 174 -0.31 5.30 -1.71
N TYR A 175 -1.09 4.68 -0.80
CA TYR A 175 -2.31 3.95 -1.16
C TYR A 175 -3.33 4.87 -1.84
N GLY A 176 -3.45 6.10 -1.37
CA GLY A 176 -4.28 7.14 -1.99
C GLY A 176 -3.92 7.38 -3.45
N ILE A 177 -2.62 7.62 -3.72
CA ILE A 177 -2.12 7.80 -5.10
C ILE A 177 -2.38 6.54 -5.94
N VAL A 178 -2.14 5.34 -5.38
CA VAL A 178 -2.38 4.08 -6.09
C VAL A 178 -3.85 3.94 -6.48
N GLY A 179 -4.79 4.35 -5.61
CA GLY A 179 -6.23 4.37 -5.93
C GLY A 179 -6.55 5.24 -7.14
N ALA A 180 -6.02 6.46 -7.17
CA ALA A 180 -6.18 7.36 -8.31
C ALA A 180 -5.59 6.80 -9.61
N LEU A 181 -4.38 6.22 -9.54
CA LEU A 181 -3.73 5.59 -10.70
C LEU A 181 -4.48 4.35 -11.19
N LEU A 182 -5.05 3.57 -10.27
CA LEU A 182 -5.87 2.40 -10.61
C LEU A 182 -7.14 2.84 -11.35
N THR A 183 -7.84 3.87 -10.85
CA THR A 183 -8.99 4.48 -11.53
C THR A 183 -8.62 5.02 -12.91
N ALA A 184 -7.50 5.74 -13.04
CA ALA A 184 -7.01 6.24 -14.32
C ALA A 184 -6.75 5.10 -15.34
N LYS A 185 -6.23 3.97 -14.84
CA LYS A 185 -5.93 2.78 -15.66
C LYS A 185 -7.19 2.04 -16.08
N LEU A 186 -8.14 1.83 -15.17
CA LEU A 186 -9.37 1.08 -15.42
C LEU A 186 -10.43 1.90 -16.16
N GLY A 187 -10.38 3.24 -16.05
CA GLY A 187 -11.43 4.12 -16.60
C GLY A 187 -12.70 4.16 -15.73
N SER A 188 -12.65 3.62 -14.51
CA SER A 188 -13.73 3.69 -13.54
C SER A 188 -13.22 3.58 -12.11
N GLY A 189 -13.90 4.24 -11.17
CA GLY A 189 -13.70 4.02 -9.74
C GLY A 189 -14.58 2.88 -9.26
N ASP A 190 -13.96 1.76 -8.90
CA ASP A 190 -14.62 0.56 -8.37
C ASP A 190 -13.99 0.18 -7.02
N ILE A 191 -14.83 0.05 -6.00
CA ILE A 191 -14.42 -0.27 -4.63
C ILE A 191 -13.82 -1.68 -4.51
N THR A 192 -14.14 -2.59 -5.43
CA THR A 192 -13.67 -3.98 -5.45
C THR A 192 -12.44 -4.20 -6.32
N ALA A 193 -12.09 -3.23 -7.19
CA ALA A 193 -10.93 -3.31 -8.06
C ALA A 193 -9.59 -3.62 -7.36
N PRO A 194 -9.28 -3.11 -6.15
CA PRO A 194 -8.02 -3.40 -5.49
C PRO A 194 -7.98 -4.75 -4.77
N ARG A 195 -9.00 -5.63 -4.92
CA ARG A 195 -9.05 -6.93 -4.23
C ARG A 195 -7.74 -7.72 -4.44
N GLY A 196 -7.15 -8.19 -3.35
CA GLY A 196 -5.87 -8.90 -3.32
C GLY A 196 -4.65 -7.99 -3.18
N PHE A 197 -4.80 -6.65 -3.25
CA PHE A 197 -3.67 -5.73 -3.12
C PHE A 197 -3.02 -5.79 -1.74
N THR A 198 -3.77 -6.04 -0.66
CA THR A 198 -3.18 -6.21 0.68
C THR A 198 -2.20 -7.38 0.66
N PHE A 199 -2.66 -8.53 0.16
CA PHE A 199 -1.87 -9.74 0.07
C PHE A 199 -0.64 -9.58 -0.84
N ASP A 200 -0.83 -9.03 -2.05
CA ASP A 200 0.25 -8.79 -3.02
C ASP A 200 1.30 -7.81 -2.45
N SER A 201 0.91 -6.85 -1.62
CA SER A 201 1.83 -5.87 -1.01
C SER A 201 2.67 -6.47 0.10
N ILE A 202 2.07 -7.32 0.95
CA ILE A 202 2.80 -8.09 1.95
C ILE A 202 3.76 -9.04 1.26
N ALA A 203 3.27 -9.82 0.28
CA ALA A 203 4.08 -10.76 -0.46
C ALA A 203 5.26 -10.07 -1.15
N ALA A 204 5.05 -8.92 -1.80
CA ALA A 204 6.12 -8.15 -2.45
C ALA A 204 7.21 -7.73 -1.46
N SER A 205 6.82 -7.31 -0.26
CA SER A 205 7.77 -6.85 0.76
C SER A 205 8.55 -8.02 1.35
N VAL A 206 7.86 -9.09 1.70
CA VAL A 206 8.44 -10.25 2.39
C VAL A 206 9.33 -11.06 1.45
N LEU A 207 8.91 -11.25 0.18
CA LEU A 207 9.77 -11.84 -0.85
C LEU A 207 11.03 -11.01 -1.11
N GLY A 208 10.95 -9.70 -0.90
CA GLY A 208 12.09 -8.81 -0.93
C GLY A 208 13.08 -8.99 0.22
N GLY A 209 12.70 -9.74 1.27
CA GLY A 209 13.50 -9.90 2.49
C GLY A 209 13.25 -8.82 3.54
N VAL A 210 12.05 -8.23 3.56
CA VAL A 210 11.57 -7.38 4.66
C VAL A 210 10.94 -8.30 5.73
N ALA A 211 11.43 -8.24 6.96
CA ALA A 211 10.98 -9.10 8.03
C ALA A 211 9.61 -8.65 8.57
N ILE A 212 8.68 -9.60 8.74
CA ILE A 212 7.38 -9.34 9.37
C ILE A 212 7.55 -8.96 10.85
N THR A 213 8.59 -9.46 11.50
CA THR A 213 8.94 -9.16 12.89
C THR A 213 9.49 -7.75 13.10
N GLY A 214 9.82 -7.02 12.02
CA GLY A 214 10.40 -5.68 12.09
C GLY A 214 11.92 -5.64 12.21
N GLY A 215 12.46 -4.43 12.07
CA GLY A 215 13.88 -4.10 12.26
C GLY A 215 14.81 -4.49 11.10
N ILE A 216 14.31 -5.24 10.11
CA ILE A 216 15.08 -5.67 8.94
C ILE A 216 14.28 -5.40 7.68
N GLY A 217 14.84 -4.60 6.77
CA GLY A 217 14.23 -4.33 5.48
C GLY A 217 14.85 -3.13 4.78
N SER A 218 14.37 -2.86 3.57
CA SER A 218 14.60 -1.59 2.87
C SER A 218 13.62 -1.46 1.69
N VAL A 219 13.46 -0.25 1.17
CA VAL A 219 12.61 0.00 -0.01
C VAL A 219 13.11 -0.75 -1.27
N PRO A 220 14.43 -0.78 -1.59
CA PRO A 220 14.93 -1.56 -2.72
C PRO A 220 14.67 -3.07 -2.59
N LYS A 221 14.71 -3.61 -1.37
CA LYS A 221 14.33 -5.00 -1.10
C LYS A 221 12.87 -5.26 -1.51
N ALA A 222 11.94 -4.43 -1.05
CA ALA A 222 10.52 -4.53 -1.41
C ALA A 222 10.28 -4.37 -2.93
N LEU A 223 11.09 -3.53 -3.60
CA LEU A 223 11.07 -3.40 -5.05
C LEU A 223 11.46 -4.71 -5.75
N ILE A 224 12.53 -5.37 -5.32
CA ILE A 224 12.95 -6.67 -5.87
C ILE A 224 11.83 -7.70 -5.72
N GLY A 225 11.25 -7.82 -4.53
CA GLY A 225 10.12 -8.75 -4.32
C GLY A 225 8.89 -8.40 -5.16
N ALA A 226 8.58 -7.11 -5.34
CA ALA A 226 7.51 -6.68 -6.25
C ALA A 226 7.78 -7.06 -7.72
N LEU A 227 9.04 -6.97 -8.17
CA LEU A 227 9.44 -7.39 -9.51
C LEU A 227 9.33 -8.91 -9.68
N ILE A 228 9.79 -9.68 -8.69
CA ILE A 228 9.65 -11.14 -8.66
C ILE A 228 8.17 -11.52 -8.79
N LEU A 229 7.30 -10.94 -7.96
CA LEU A 229 5.86 -11.20 -8.05
C LEU A 229 5.25 -10.81 -9.38
N THR A 230 5.67 -9.69 -9.95
CA THR A 230 5.17 -9.21 -11.25
C THR A 230 5.56 -10.19 -12.36
N ILE A 231 6.81 -10.67 -12.37
CA ILE A 231 7.30 -11.64 -13.33
C ILE A 231 6.56 -12.98 -13.16
N LEU A 232 6.43 -13.47 -11.93
CA LEU A 232 5.71 -14.72 -11.63
C LEU A 232 4.25 -14.64 -12.09
N ARG A 233 3.54 -13.56 -11.76
CA ARG A 233 2.15 -13.38 -12.14
C ARG A 233 2.00 -13.30 -13.67
N ASN A 234 2.84 -12.52 -14.33
CA ASN A 234 2.80 -12.42 -15.80
C ASN A 234 3.15 -13.75 -16.46
N GLY A 235 4.14 -14.49 -15.94
CA GLY A 235 4.48 -15.82 -16.42
C GLY A 235 3.31 -16.80 -16.30
N MET A 236 2.66 -16.86 -15.14
CA MET A 236 1.46 -17.70 -14.94
C MET A 236 0.30 -17.29 -15.86
N ILE A 237 0.08 -15.99 -16.09
CA ILE A 237 -0.92 -15.49 -17.03
C ILE A 237 -0.60 -15.97 -18.46
N LEU A 238 0.65 -15.87 -18.90
CA LEU A 238 1.07 -16.32 -20.23
C LEU A 238 0.95 -17.85 -20.41
N MET A 239 1.06 -18.59 -19.32
CA MET A 239 0.81 -20.04 -19.28
C MET A 239 -0.68 -20.40 -19.19
N GLY A 240 -1.58 -19.42 -19.16
CA GLY A 240 -3.03 -19.65 -19.08
C GLY A 240 -3.52 -20.14 -17.71
N ILE A 241 -2.73 -19.97 -16.64
CA ILE A 241 -3.10 -20.38 -15.28
C ILE A 241 -4.17 -19.42 -14.74
N SER A 242 -5.24 -19.96 -14.15
CA SER A 242 -6.35 -19.14 -13.65
C SER A 242 -5.90 -18.21 -12.50
N PRO A 243 -6.45 -16.98 -12.39
CA PRO A 243 -6.11 -16.05 -11.31
C PRO A 243 -6.33 -16.61 -9.90
N TYR A 244 -7.28 -17.55 -9.73
CA TYR A 244 -7.55 -18.22 -8.46
C TYR A 244 -6.39 -19.14 -8.04
N VAL A 245 -5.85 -19.91 -8.98
CA VAL A 245 -4.68 -20.77 -8.72
C VAL A 245 -3.44 -19.90 -8.48
N GLN A 246 -3.28 -18.79 -9.20
CA GLN A 246 -2.19 -17.85 -8.98
C GLN A 246 -2.15 -17.34 -7.53
N GLN A 247 -3.30 -16.98 -6.95
CA GLN A 247 -3.38 -16.55 -5.55
C GLN A 247 -2.93 -17.65 -4.58
N GLY A 248 -3.34 -18.90 -4.82
CA GLY A 248 -2.90 -20.04 -4.02
C GLY A 248 -1.38 -20.26 -4.09
N VAL A 249 -0.79 -20.15 -5.29
CA VAL A 249 0.67 -20.27 -5.50
C VAL A 249 1.42 -19.16 -4.77
N ILE A 250 0.98 -17.90 -4.89
CA ILE A 250 1.60 -16.78 -4.17
C ILE A 250 1.44 -16.97 -2.65
N GLY A 251 0.30 -17.51 -2.20
CA GLY A 251 0.07 -17.98 -0.82
C GLY A 251 1.13 -18.93 -0.31
N ALA A 252 1.35 -20.02 -1.03
CA ALA A 252 2.35 -21.02 -0.67
C ALA A 252 3.77 -20.43 -0.65
N ILE A 253 4.11 -19.61 -1.65
CA ILE A 253 5.40 -18.91 -1.73
C ILE A 253 5.59 -17.98 -0.54
N LEU A 254 4.56 -17.24 -0.13
CA LEU A 254 4.63 -16.35 1.02
C LEU A 254 4.89 -17.14 2.31
N ILE A 255 4.13 -18.21 2.55
CA ILE A 255 4.32 -19.08 3.73
C ILE A 255 5.75 -19.62 3.76
N PHE A 256 6.23 -20.13 2.63
CA PHE A 256 7.60 -20.65 2.50
C PHE A 256 8.64 -19.56 2.80
N THR A 257 8.47 -18.37 2.22
CA THR A 257 9.39 -17.24 2.43
C THR A 257 9.42 -16.81 3.89
N VAL A 258 8.25 -16.70 4.53
CA VAL A 258 8.15 -16.36 5.96
C VAL A 258 8.80 -17.45 6.79
N ALA A 259 8.52 -18.72 6.54
CA ALA A 259 9.10 -19.83 7.30
C ALA A 259 10.64 -19.84 7.28
N LEU A 260 11.25 -19.40 6.17
CA LEU A 260 12.70 -19.26 6.03
C LEU A 260 13.28 -17.99 6.65
N THR A 261 12.51 -16.88 6.67
CA THR A 261 13.01 -15.57 7.08
C THR A 261 12.61 -15.19 8.52
N LEU A 262 11.72 -15.95 9.14
CA LEU A 262 11.21 -15.67 10.47
C LEU A 262 12.30 -15.91 11.54
N ASP A 263 12.70 -14.83 12.21
CA ASP A 263 13.56 -14.91 13.38
C ASP A 263 12.74 -15.38 14.60
N ARG A 264 12.82 -16.68 14.89
CA ARG A 264 12.09 -17.32 15.99
C ARG A 264 12.54 -16.81 17.35
N ALA A 265 13.75 -16.29 17.49
CA ALA A 265 14.23 -15.74 18.76
C ALA A 265 13.44 -14.50 19.19
N LYS A 266 12.86 -13.77 18.23
CA LYS A 266 12.03 -12.58 18.48
C LYS A 266 10.56 -12.89 18.78
N ILE A 267 10.13 -14.14 18.68
CA ILE A 267 8.72 -14.55 18.87
C ILE A 267 8.65 -15.59 20.00
N PRO A 268 8.68 -15.15 21.27
CA PRO A 268 8.64 -16.06 22.41
C PRO A 268 7.28 -16.78 22.57
N VAL A 269 6.21 -16.23 21.99
CA VAL A 269 4.86 -16.81 22.03
C VAL A 269 4.23 -16.71 20.64
N LEU A 270 3.83 -17.86 20.08
CA LEU A 270 2.94 -17.93 18.92
C LEU A 270 1.55 -17.49 19.39
N LYS A 271 1.09 -16.34 18.88
CA LYS A 271 -0.26 -15.80 19.14
C LYS A 271 -1.26 -16.33 18.15
#